data_AF-A0A610X1L1-F1
#
_entry.id   AF-A0A610X1L1-F1
#
_cell.length_a   1.000
_cell.length_b   1.000
_cell.length_c   1.000
_cell.angle_alpha   90.00
_cell.angle_beta   90.00
_cell.angle_gamma   90.00
#
_symmetry.space_group_name_H-M   'P 1'
#
loop_
_entity.id
_entity.type
_entity.pdbx_description
1 polymer ?
#
loop_
_entity_poly.entity_id
_entity_poly.type
_entity_poly.pdbx_seq_one_letter_code
_entity_poly.pdbx_strand_id
1 'polypeptide(L)' 'MKLILPFPPSVNTYWRHPNKGAFAGKSLISAAGRKFQSTACAAIVEQLRRLPKPTSAPASVEIV' A
#
# COMPACT_ATOMS: atom_id res chain seq x y z
N MET A 1 11.78 14.38 -2.40
CA MET A 1 11.38 13.39 -3.43
C MET A 1 9.91 13.61 -3.74
N LYS A 2 9.50 13.62 -5.01
CA LYS A 2 8.09 13.68 -5.41
C LYS A 2 7.70 12.34 -6.04
N LEU A 3 6.64 11.72 -5.54
CA LEU A 3 6.09 10.46 -6.04
C LEU A 3 4.62 10.67 -6.35
N ILE A 4 4.18 10.16 -7.49
CA ILE A 4 2.77 10.13 -7.89
C ILE A 4 2.26 8.72 -7.65
N LEU A 5 1.30 8.57 -6.75
CA LEU A 5 0.72 7.28 -6.39
C LEU A 5 -0.71 7.18 -6.93
N PRO A 6 -1.21 5.97 -7.24
CA PRO A 6 -2.61 5.79 -7.61
C PRO A 6 -3.53 6.21 -6.47
N PHE A 7 -4.77 6.58 -6.78
CA PHE A 7 -5.77 6.84 -5.74
C PHE A 7 -6.11 5.54 -4.99
N PRO A 8 -6.19 5.56 -3.65
CA PRO A 8 -6.45 4.35 -2.89
C PRO A 8 -7.91 3.90 -2.97
N PRO A 9 -8.20 2.61 -2.75
CA PRO A 9 -9.56 2.19 -2.46
C PRO A 9 -10.01 2.75 -1.11
N SER A 10 -11.32 2.79 -0.87
CA SER A 10 -11.86 3.22 0.43
C SER A 10 -11.33 2.34 1.56
N VAL A 11 -11.34 2.85 2.80
CA VAL A 11 -10.90 2.11 3.99
C VAL A 11 -11.62 0.75 4.11
N ASN A 12 -12.94 0.75 3.93
CA ASN A 12 -13.76 -0.47 3.99
C ASN A 12 -13.46 -1.45 2.85
N THR A 13 -13.04 -0.93 1.69
CA THR A 13 -12.62 -1.77 0.57
C THR A 13 -11.19 -2.29 0.76
N TYR A 14 -10.32 -1.54 1.44
CA TYR A 14 -8.92 -1.89 1.66
C TYR A 14 -8.78 -3.05 2.66
N TRP A 15 -9.59 -3.04 3.72
CA TRP A 15 -9.52 -4.02 4.79
C TRP A 15 -10.61 -5.09 4.67
N ARG A 16 -10.36 -6.25 5.27
CA ARG A 16 -11.36 -7.32 5.45
C ARG A 16 -11.19 -7.96 6.80
N HIS A 17 -12.32 -8.43 7.34
CA HIS A 17 -12.38 -9.13 8.63
C HIS A 17 -13.10 -10.46 8.41
N PRO A 18 -12.35 -11.56 8.19
CA PRO A 18 -12.97 -12.88 8.11
C PRO A 18 -13.62 -13.22 9.45
N ASN A 19 -14.85 -13.73 9.40
CA ASN A 19 -15.60 -14.14 10.59
C ASN A 19 -15.61 -15.66 10.79
N LYS A 20 -14.98 -16.41 9.88
CA LYS A 20 -14.95 -17.88 9.89
C LYS A 20 -13.58 -18.40 9.45
N GLY A 21 -13.27 -19.64 9.85
CA GLY A 21 -12.04 -20.34 9.48
C GLY A 21 -10.80 -19.88 10.27
N ALA A 22 -9.62 -20.32 9.84
CA ALA A 22 -8.34 -20.10 10.54
C ALA A 22 -7.92 -18.62 10.69
N PHE A 23 -8.57 -17.72 9.95
CA PHE A 23 -8.33 -16.29 9.98
C PHE A 23 -9.48 -15.49 10.62
N ALA A 24 -10.42 -16.17 11.29
CA ALA A 24 -11.51 -15.53 12.00
C ALA A 24 -10.97 -14.53 13.04
N GLY A 25 -11.56 -13.34 13.09
CA GLY A 25 -11.21 -12.28 14.04
C GLY A 25 -9.95 -11.48 13.67
N LYS A 26 -9.30 -11.77 12.54
CA LYS A 26 -8.11 -11.03 12.09
C LYS A 26 -8.47 -9.90 11.12
N SER A 27 -7.81 -8.75 11.27
CA SER A 27 -7.82 -7.68 10.28
C SER A 27 -6.79 -7.98 9.20
N LEU A 28 -7.24 -8.21 7.97
CA LEU A 28 -6.38 -8.55 6.84
C LEU A 28 -6.57 -7.56 5.69
N ILE A 29 -5.55 -7.43 4.86
CA ILE A 29 -5.66 -6.66 3.63
C ILE A 29 -6.57 -7.43 2.66
N SER A 30 -7.51 -6.72 2.05
CA SER A 30 -8.40 -7.26 1.02
C SER A 30 -7.65 -7.53 -0.29
N ALA A 31 -8.32 -8.16 -1.26
CA ALA A 31 -7.75 -8.30 -2.60
C ALA A 31 -7.50 -6.93 -3.27
N ALA A 32 -8.41 -5.98 -3.08
CA ALA A 32 -8.27 -4.62 -3.59
C ALA A 32 -7.10 -3.87 -2.91
N GLY A 33 -6.95 -4.02 -1.59
CA GLY A 33 -5.83 -3.43 -0.85
C GLY A 33 -4.48 -3.97 -1.32
N ARG A 34 -4.38 -5.29 -1.55
CA ARG A 34 -3.16 -5.91 -2.10
C ARG A 34 -2.87 -5.44 -3.52
N LYS A 35 -3.90 -5.34 -4.38
CA LYS A 35 -3.77 -4.78 -5.74
C LYS A 35 -3.23 -3.35 -5.69
N PHE A 36 -3.80 -2.51 -4.83
CA PHE A 36 -3.30 -1.14 -4.63
C PHE A 36 -1.83 -1.11 -4.20
N GLN A 37 -1.42 -1.94 -3.23
CA GLN A 37 -0.02 -2.02 -2.81
C GLN A 37 0.91 -2.39 -3.97
N SER A 38 0.56 -3.42 -4.75
CA SER A 38 1.36 -3.81 -5.91
C SER A 38 1.44 -2.71 -6.97
N THR A 39 0.33 -2.01 -7.26
CA THR A 39 0.31 -0.89 -8.21
C THR A 39 1.12 0.31 -7.71
N ALA A 40 1.02 0.66 -6.42
CA ALA A 40 1.81 1.73 -5.83
C ALA A 40 3.32 1.41 -5.87
N CYS A 41 3.70 0.18 -5.53
CA CYS A 41 5.10 -0.27 -5.66
C CYS A 41 5.61 -0.20 -7.10
N ALA A 42 4.81 -0.65 -8.07
CA ALA A 42 5.17 -0.57 -9.48
C ALA A 42 5.36 0.88 -9.95
N ALA A 43 4.44 1.78 -9.58
CA ALA A 43 4.52 3.21 -9.91
C ALA A 43 5.79 3.86 -9.33
N ILE A 44 6.21 3.47 -8.11
CA ILE A 44 7.45 3.97 -7.49
C ILE A 44 8.67 3.50 -8.29
N VAL A 45 8.75 2.22 -8.64
CA VAL A 45 9.89 1.68 -9.39
C VAL A 45 9.96 2.28 -10.79
N GLU A 46 8.83 2.46 -11.46
CA GLU A 46 8.75 3.09 -12.78
C GLU A 46 9.24 4.55 -12.75
N GLN A 47 8.79 5.34 -11.76
CA GLN A 47 9.20 6.73 -11.59
C GLN A 47 10.68 6.87 -11.22
N LEU A 48 11.20 6.00 -10.35
CA LEU A 48 12.59 6.05 -9.92
C LEU A 48 13.55 5.39 -10.91
N ARG A 49 13.05 4.55 -11.82
CA ARG A 49 13.82 3.68 -12.74
C ARG A 49 14.87 2.82 -12.03
N ARG A 50 14.62 2.49 -10.76
CA ARG A 50 15.48 1.66 -9.91
C ARG A 50 14.68 1.09 -8.75
N LEU A 51 15.18 0.01 -8.16
CA LEU A 51 14.67 -0.49 -6.89
C LEU A 51 15.10 0.45 -5.74
N PRO A 52 14.16 1.04 -5.00
CA PRO A 52 14.50 1.94 -3.90
C PRO A 52 15.16 1.16 -2.75
N LYS A 53 16.19 1.77 -2.15
CA LYS A 53 16.83 1.24 -0.94
C LYS A 53 16.07 1.73 0.29
N PRO A 54 15.79 0.86 1.27
CA PRO A 54 15.20 1.29 2.53
C PRO A 54 16.15 2.25 3.25
N THR A 55 15.59 3.23 3.93
CA THR A 55 16.32 4.19 4.77
C THR A 55 15.67 4.25 6.14
N SER A 56 16.51 4.39 7.18
CA SER A 56 16.06 4.59 8.57
C SER A 56 16.18 6.05 9.01
N ALA A 57 16.65 6.95 8.13
CA ALA A 57 16.75 8.36 8.43
C ALA A 57 15.35 8.99 8.57
N PRO A 58 15.13 9.91 9.52
CA PRO A 58 13.88 10.65 9.61
C PRO A 58 13.57 11.38 8.30
N ALA A 59 12.30 11.34 7.88
CA ALA A 59 11.84 12.00 6.67
C ALA A 59 10.54 12.77 6.96
N SER A 60 10.47 14.02 6.51
CA SER A 60 9.22 14.77 6.45
C SER A 60 8.48 14.39 5.16
N VAL A 61 7.16 14.18 5.26
CA VAL A 61 6.31 13.76 4.14
C VAL A 61 5.10 14.69 4.08
N GLU A 62 4.79 15.16 2.87
CA GLU A 62 3.60 15.94 2.57
C GLU A 62 2.76 15.19 1.53
N ILE A 63 1.44 15.15 1.73
CA ILE A 63 0.47 14.55 0.80
C ILE A 63 -0.39 15.68 0.26
N VAL A 64 -0.37 15.85 -1.06
CA VAL A 64 -1.02 16.93 -1.81
C VAL A 64 -2.05 16.36 -2.77
#